data_AF-A0A4C1SXV0-F1
#
_entry.id   AF-A0A4C1SXV0-F1
#
_cell.length_a   1.000
_cell.length_b   1.000
_cell.length_c   1.000
_cell.angle_alpha   90.00
_cell.angle_beta   90.00
_cell.angle_gamma   90.00
#
_symmetry.space_group_name_H-M   'P 1'
#
loop_
_entity.id
_entity.type
_entity.pdbx_description
1 polymer ?
#
loop_
_entity_poly.entity_id
_entity_poly.type
_entity_poly.pdbx_seq_one_letter_code
_entity_poly.pdbx_strand_id
1 'polypeptide(L)'
;MATSKKKTRKLRGHVSHGHGRIGKHRKHPGGRGNAGGEHHHRINMDKYHPGYFGKLGMRNYHLRRNKNFCPVLNLDKLWTLVSEQSRLRYAGATDGKVPVINIVKADSDLRKLIPSPASVFQSEGRDPLGVSKLYLGDRRLKEKLEGYYKLLGKGKLPNQPVIVKAKFFSKLAEKKIKAAGGVCVLSA
;
A
#
# COMPACT_ATOMS: atom_id res chain seq x y z
N MET A 1 28.78 9.64 -3.52
CA MET A 1 29.93 9.27 -4.40
C MET A 1 31.22 9.72 -3.75
N ALA A 2 32.22 8.84 -3.68
CA ALA A 2 33.56 9.20 -3.21
C ALA A 2 34.18 10.29 -4.09
N THR A 3 34.94 11.20 -3.49
CA THR A 3 35.58 12.35 -4.17
C THR A 3 36.57 11.91 -5.25
N SER A 4 37.23 10.77 -5.06
CA SER A 4 38.19 10.18 -6.01
C SER A 4 37.57 9.81 -7.36
N LYS A 5 36.30 9.38 -7.37
CA LYS A 5 35.58 8.95 -8.59
C LYS A 5 34.94 10.11 -9.35
N LYS A 6 35.05 11.35 -8.87
CA LYS A 6 34.46 12.53 -9.54
C LYS A 6 35.24 12.88 -10.81
N LYS A 7 34.52 13.14 -11.91
CA LYS A 7 35.10 13.57 -13.20
C LYS A 7 36.02 14.80 -13.07
N THR A 8 35.73 15.69 -12.11
CA THR A 8 36.53 16.89 -11.83
C THR A 8 37.99 16.59 -11.50
N ARG A 9 38.30 15.41 -10.93
CA ARG A 9 39.69 15.01 -10.64
C ARG A 9 40.52 14.82 -11.91
N LYS A 10 39.90 14.32 -12.98
CA LYS A 10 40.53 14.12 -14.29
C LYS A 10 40.73 15.43 -15.08
N LEU A 11 40.12 16.53 -14.63
CA LEU A 11 40.14 17.82 -15.33
C LEU A 11 41.20 18.79 -14.80
N ARG A 12 41.99 18.40 -13.78
CA ARG A 12 43.11 19.20 -13.27
C ARG A 12 44.22 19.27 -14.32
N GLY A 13 44.81 20.44 -14.51
CA GLY A 13 45.77 20.72 -15.58
C GLY A 13 45.12 21.27 -16.85
N HIS A 14 43.82 21.11 -17.04
CA HIS A 14 43.09 21.77 -18.13
C HIS A 14 42.60 23.16 -17.72
N VAL A 15 42.90 24.17 -18.55
CA VAL A 15 42.63 25.60 -18.27
C VAL A 15 41.15 25.89 -17.93
N SER A 16 40.19 25.31 -18.66
CA SER A 16 38.76 25.66 -18.54
C SER A 16 37.92 24.70 -17.70
N HIS A 17 38.53 23.67 -17.10
CA HIS A 17 37.82 22.63 -16.34
C HIS A 17 36.61 22.01 -17.10
N GLY A 18 36.66 21.96 -18.43
CA GLY A 18 35.60 21.39 -19.26
C GLY A 18 34.41 22.33 -19.58
N HIS A 19 34.49 23.62 -19.23
CA HIS A 19 33.41 24.59 -19.49
C HIS A 19 33.61 25.41 -20.79
N GLY A 20 34.63 25.09 -21.59
CA GLY A 20 34.96 25.82 -22.82
C GLY A 20 35.63 27.17 -22.56
N ARG A 21 36.31 27.72 -23.59
CA ARG A 21 37.05 28.99 -23.49
C ARG A 21 36.18 30.23 -23.77
N ILE A 22 35.22 30.11 -24.69
CA ILE A 22 34.42 31.23 -25.23
C ILE A 22 33.22 31.54 -24.32
N GLY A 23 32.28 30.61 -24.18
CA GLY A 23 31.04 30.83 -23.41
C GLY A 23 31.26 31.02 -21.91
N LYS A 24 32.31 30.40 -21.36
CA LYS A 24 32.71 30.38 -19.94
C LYS A 24 31.59 29.91 -18.98
N HIS A 25 31.97 29.35 -17.83
CA HIS A 25 30.99 29.04 -16.79
C HIS A 25 30.63 30.31 -16.02
N ARG A 26 29.42 30.83 -16.22
CA ARG A 26 28.87 32.01 -15.54
C ARG A 26 27.84 31.60 -14.49
N LYS A 27 27.42 32.54 -13.64
CA LYS A 27 26.55 32.25 -12.49
C LYS A 27 25.14 31.80 -12.92
N HIS A 28 24.38 32.64 -13.63
CA HIS A 28 22.99 32.36 -14.04
C HIS A 28 22.64 33.04 -15.37
N PRO A 29 23.05 32.48 -16.53
CA PRO A 29 22.88 33.14 -17.82
C PRO A 29 21.42 33.31 -18.28
N GLY A 30 20.53 32.39 -17.91
CA GLY A 30 19.09 32.42 -18.28
C GLY A 30 18.15 32.80 -17.14
N GLY A 31 18.69 33.33 -16.02
CA GLY A 31 17.94 33.54 -14.78
C GLY A 31 18.06 32.36 -13.79
N ARG A 32 17.30 32.43 -12.70
CA ARG A 32 17.28 31.43 -11.62
C ARG A 32 15.93 30.71 -11.59
N GLY A 33 15.95 29.40 -11.34
CA GLY A 33 14.72 28.61 -11.21
C GLY A 33 13.87 28.66 -12.49
N ASN A 34 12.56 28.90 -12.35
CA ASN A 34 11.60 28.92 -13.45
C ASN A 34 11.45 30.29 -14.13
N ALA A 35 12.44 31.18 -14.00
CA ALA A 35 12.41 32.48 -14.66
C ALA A 35 12.30 32.34 -16.19
N GLY A 36 11.50 33.22 -16.81
CA GLY A 36 11.32 33.26 -18.26
C GLY A 36 10.45 32.14 -18.83
N GLY A 37 9.68 31.43 -18.01
CA GLY A 37 8.84 30.32 -18.46
C GLY A 37 7.80 30.69 -19.53
N GLU A 38 7.33 31.93 -19.58
CA GLU A 38 6.44 32.45 -20.65
C GLU A 38 7.19 33.24 -21.73
N HIS A 39 8.50 33.41 -21.58
CA HIS A 39 9.35 34.24 -22.43
C HIS A 39 10.46 33.39 -23.08
N HIS A 40 11.73 33.63 -22.72
CA HIS A 40 12.89 32.98 -23.34
C HIS A 40 13.03 31.48 -23.04
N HIS A 41 12.26 30.94 -22.08
CA HIS A 41 12.16 29.50 -21.81
C HIS A 41 10.80 28.89 -22.23
N ARG A 42 9.96 29.64 -22.94
CA ARG A 42 8.61 29.21 -23.35
C ARG A 42 8.59 27.90 -24.12
N ILE A 43 9.49 27.73 -25.08
CA ILE A 43 9.57 26.51 -25.92
C ILE A 43 9.74 25.26 -25.03
N ASN A 44 10.53 25.36 -23.96
CA ASN A 44 10.73 24.25 -23.04
C ASN A 44 9.48 23.96 -22.19
N MET A 45 8.77 25.01 -21.76
CA MET A 45 7.55 24.87 -20.97
C MET A 45 6.40 24.32 -21.80
N ASP A 46 6.17 24.84 -23.01
CA ASP A 46 5.08 24.39 -23.86
C ASP A 46 5.28 22.95 -24.35
N LYS A 47 6.54 22.56 -24.61
CA LYS A 47 6.86 21.21 -25.11
C LYS A 47 6.81 20.13 -24.04
N TYR A 48 7.38 20.39 -22.86
CA TYR A 48 7.55 19.36 -21.83
C TYR A 48 6.58 19.51 -20.66
N HIS A 49 5.97 20.68 -20.46
CA HIS A 49 5.09 20.99 -19.33
C HIS A 49 3.79 21.66 -19.80
N PRO A 50 3.03 21.06 -20.73
CA PRO A 50 1.76 21.63 -21.18
C PRO A 50 0.78 21.73 -20.00
N GLY A 51 0.10 22.88 -19.87
CA GLY A 51 -0.84 23.15 -18.78
C GLY A 51 -0.20 23.62 -17.47
N TYR A 52 1.10 23.95 -17.48
CA TYR A 52 1.78 24.51 -16.30
C TYR A 52 1.23 25.90 -15.92
N PHE A 53 0.92 26.73 -16.92
CA PHE A 53 0.33 28.05 -16.73
C PHE A 53 -1.20 27.97 -16.80
N GLY A 54 -1.87 28.77 -15.96
CA GLY A 54 -3.33 28.85 -15.90
C GLY A 54 -3.92 28.37 -14.57
N LYS A 55 -5.23 28.58 -14.40
CA LYS A 55 -6.01 28.11 -13.24
C LYS A 55 -7.03 27.08 -13.73
N LEU A 56 -7.15 25.96 -13.01
CA LEU A 56 -8.10 24.89 -13.32
C LEU A 56 -8.94 24.55 -12.08
N GLY A 57 -10.24 24.33 -12.28
CA GLY A 57 -11.16 23.81 -11.26
C GLY A 57 -11.56 24.78 -10.14
N MET A 58 -12.26 24.25 -9.14
CA MET A 58 -12.76 24.99 -7.97
C MET A 58 -11.79 24.92 -6.78
N ARG A 59 -11.80 25.96 -5.92
CA ARG A 59 -11.03 25.97 -4.67
C ARG A 59 -11.77 25.17 -3.58
N ASN A 60 -11.04 24.35 -2.82
CA ASN A 60 -11.55 23.64 -1.66
C ASN A 60 -10.93 24.23 -0.38
N TYR A 61 -11.73 24.95 0.40
CA TYR A 61 -11.29 25.58 1.64
C TYR A 61 -11.34 24.60 2.82
N HIS A 62 -10.40 24.75 3.76
CA HIS A 62 -10.31 23.91 4.97
C HIS A 62 -10.32 22.39 4.69
N LEU A 63 -9.58 21.98 3.66
CA LEU A 63 -9.50 20.58 3.24
C LEU A 63 -8.89 19.71 4.36
N ARG A 64 -9.71 18.85 4.97
CA ARG A 64 -9.26 17.82 5.91
C ARG A 64 -9.04 16.50 5.17
N ARG A 65 -7.77 16.15 4.89
CA ARG A 65 -7.39 14.94 4.15
C ARG A 65 -7.90 13.62 4.77
N ASN A 66 -8.07 13.58 6.10
CA ASN A 66 -8.58 12.40 6.81
C ASN A 66 -10.01 12.01 6.39
N LYS A 67 -10.86 12.98 6.00
CA LYS A 67 -12.22 12.68 5.52
C LYS A 67 -12.22 11.95 4.17
N ASN A 68 -11.23 12.23 3.33
CA ASN A 68 -11.09 11.64 2.01
C ASN A 68 -10.18 10.39 2.03
N PHE A 69 -9.76 9.94 3.21
CA PHE A 69 -8.91 8.77 3.35
C PHE A 69 -9.71 7.50 3.04
N CYS A 70 -9.52 6.97 1.82
CA CYS A 70 -10.18 5.76 1.35
C CYS A 70 -9.17 4.89 0.59
N PRO A 71 -8.23 4.24 1.32
CA PRO A 71 -7.30 3.29 0.73
C PRO A 71 -8.03 2.11 0.10
N VAL A 72 -7.50 1.66 -1.04
CA VAL A 72 -8.17 0.72 -1.94
C VAL A 72 -7.40 -0.59 -2.02
N LEU A 73 -8.12 -1.71 -2.01
CA LEU A 73 -7.58 -3.06 -2.26
C LEU A 73 -8.25 -3.68 -3.48
N ASN A 74 -7.49 -4.41 -4.30
CA ASN A 74 -8.01 -5.15 -5.44
C ASN A 74 -8.15 -6.65 -5.10
N LEU A 75 -9.00 -7.37 -5.83
CA LEU A 75 -9.23 -8.82 -5.63
C LEU A 75 -7.97 -9.68 -5.84
N ASP A 76 -7.06 -9.27 -6.72
CA ASP A 76 -5.77 -9.94 -6.96
C ASP A 76 -4.94 -10.10 -5.67
N LYS A 77 -4.97 -9.10 -4.80
CA LYS A 77 -4.20 -9.04 -3.55
C LYS A 77 -5.04 -9.42 -2.33
N LEU A 78 -6.28 -9.85 -2.51
CA LEU A 78 -7.14 -10.21 -1.37
C LEU A 78 -6.56 -11.39 -0.58
N TRP A 79 -6.05 -12.40 -1.29
CA TRP A 79 -5.47 -13.60 -0.68
C TRP A 79 -4.05 -13.41 -0.15
N THR A 80 -3.38 -12.28 -0.44
CA THR A 80 -2.09 -11.96 0.18
C THR A 80 -2.24 -11.46 1.62
N LEU A 81 -3.47 -11.12 2.04
CA LEU A 81 -3.79 -10.74 3.41
C LEU A 81 -3.86 -11.94 4.35
N VAL A 82 -4.09 -13.12 3.78
CA VAL A 82 -4.25 -14.40 4.46
C VAL A 82 -2.93 -15.14 4.41
N SER A 83 -2.57 -15.81 5.49
CA SER A 83 -1.40 -16.70 5.54
C SER A 83 -1.59 -17.89 4.59
N GLU A 84 -0.52 -18.33 3.91
CA GLU A 84 -0.63 -19.45 2.95
C GLU A 84 -1.14 -20.73 3.62
N GLN A 85 -0.77 -20.96 4.88
CA GLN A 85 -1.24 -22.08 5.70
C GLN A 85 -2.77 -22.05 5.87
N SER A 86 -3.33 -20.88 6.20
CA SER A 86 -4.78 -20.71 6.34
C SER A 86 -5.49 -20.88 5.00
N ARG A 87 -4.91 -20.37 3.91
CA ARG A 87 -5.48 -20.54 2.56
C ARG A 87 -5.59 -22.02 2.17
N LEU A 88 -4.55 -22.81 2.38
CA LEU A 88 -4.54 -24.24 2.06
C LEU A 88 -5.51 -25.03 2.96
N ARG A 89 -5.59 -24.69 4.25
CA ARG A 89 -6.54 -25.31 5.20
C ARG A 89 -7.98 -25.18 4.70
N TYR A 90 -8.40 -23.98 4.31
CA TYR A 90 -9.78 -23.75 3.84
C TYR A 90 -10.02 -24.22 2.41
N ALA A 91 -8.99 -24.55 1.65
CA ALA A 91 -9.15 -25.12 0.31
C ALA A 91 -9.50 -26.63 0.37
N GLY A 92 -9.01 -27.34 1.39
CA GLY A 92 -9.26 -28.78 1.58
C GLY A 92 -10.31 -29.14 2.63
N ALA A 93 -10.90 -28.15 3.32
CA ALA A 93 -11.87 -28.41 4.39
C ALA A 93 -13.26 -28.74 3.85
N THR A 94 -13.81 -29.90 4.23
CA THR A 94 -15.19 -30.34 3.91
C THR A 94 -16.24 -29.77 4.86
N ASP A 95 -15.82 -29.11 5.95
CA ASP A 95 -16.68 -28.62 7.04
C ASP A 95 -17.61 -27.44 6.67
N GLY A 96 -17.66 -27.02 5.40
CA GLY A 96 -18.46 -25.89 4.93
C GLY A 96 -18.06 -24.52 5.54
N LYS A 97 -16.97 -24.47 6.31
CA LYS A 97 -16.46 -23.25 6.95
C LYS A 97 -15.66 -22.43 5.94
N VAL A 98 -16.01 -21.15 5.82
CA VAL A 98 -15.45 -20.21 4.83
C VAL A 98 -14.58 -19.15 5.52
N PRO A 99 -13.42 -18.76 4.97
CA PRO A 99 -12.59 -17.72 5.58
C PRO A 99 -13.26 -16.34 5.52
N VAL A 100 -13.18 -15.61 6.63
CA VAL A 100 -13.66 -14.23 6.76
C VAL A 100 -12.47 -13.29 6.69
N ILE A 101 -12.35 -12.56 5.58
CA ILE A 101 -11.29 -11.56 5.38
C ILE A 101 -11.86 -10.20 5.74
N ASN A 102 -11.40 -9.63 6.85
CA ASN A 102 -11.73 -8.26 7.23
C ASN A 102 -10.66 -7.30 6.73
N ILE A 103 -11.04 -6.48 5.74
CA ILE A 103 -10.13 -5.48 5.18
C ILE A 103 -10.26 -4.12 5.84
N VAL A 104 -11.21 -3.94 6.77
CA VAL A 104 -11.37 -2.69 7.54
C VAL A 104 -10.55 -2.80 8.82
N LYS A 105 -9.72 -1.78 9.07
CA LYS A 105 -9.00 -1.62 10.34
C LYS A 105 -10.02 -1.68 11.48
N ALA A 106 -9.98 -2.73 12.30
CA ALA A 106 -10.64 -2.68 13.59
C ALA A 106 -9.91 -1.61 14.41
N ASP A 107 -10.66 -0.74 15.04
CA ASP A 107 -10.12 0.31 15.88
C ASP A 107 -9.02 -0.24 16.79
N SER A 108 -7.91 0.49 16.87
CA SER A 108 -6.69 0.07 17.56
C SER A 108 -6.82 0.11 19.09
N ASP A 109 -8.02 -0.09 19.63
CA ASP A 109 -8.29 -0.10 21.06
C ASP A 109 -8.43 -1.51 21.67
N LEU A 110 -8.47 -2.57 20.86
CA LEU A 110 -8.40 -3.95 21.37
C LEU A 110 -6.97 -4.44 21.73
N ARG A 111 -5.93 -3.60 21.55
CA ARG A 111 -4.56 -3.88 22.03
C ARG A 111 -4.25 -3.27 23.39
N LYS A 112 -5.06 -2.34 23.90
CA LYS A 112 -4.91 -1.76 25.25
C LYS A 112 -5.54 -2.62 26.36
N LEU A 113 -6.28 -3.67 25.98
CA LEU A 113 -7.09 -4.49 26.91
C LEU A 113 -6.59 -5.94 27.06
N ILE A 114 -5.40 -6.26 26.55
CA ILE A 114 -4.74 -7.56 26.80
C ILE A 114 -3.44 -7.26 27.55
N PRO A 115 -3.33 -7.58 28.86
CA PRO A 115 -2.07 -7.47 29.56
C PRO A 115 -1.01 -8.36 28.90
N SER A 116 0.22 -7.85 28.79
CA SER A 116 1.35 -8.54 28.16
C SER A 116 1.63 -9.88 28.84
N PRO A 117 1.99 -10.95 28.09
CA PRO A 117 2.27 -12.28 28.62
C PRO A 117 3.68 -12.37 29.22
N ALA A 118 4.02 -11.44 30.13
CA ALA A 118 5.33 -11.40 30.79
C ALA A 118 5.36 -12.16 32.13
N SER A 119 4.31 -12.89 32.50
CA SER A 119 4.21 -13.50 33.82
C SER A 119 3.50 -14.86 33.83
N VAL A 120 3.99 -15.86 33.10
CA VAL A 120 3.86 -17.28 33.51
C VAL A 120 5.06 -18.06 32.99
N PHE A 121 6.10 -18.12 33.82
CA PHE A 121 7.18 -19.10 33.74
C PHE A 121 6.77 -20.27 34.64
N GLN A 122 6.81 -21.50 34.11
CA GLN A 122 6.75 -22.84 34.74
C GLN A 122 6.05 -23.76 33.73
N SER A 123 6.52 -24.95 33.35
CA SER A 123 7.71 -25.74 33.62
C SER A 123 7.68 -26.87 32.56
N GLU A 124 8.84 -27.43 32.23
CA GLU A 124 8.99 -28.53 31.29
C GLU A 124 8.16 -29.78 31.66
N GLY A 125 7.68 -30.48 30.63
CA GLY A 125 7.10 -31.82 30.74
C GLY A 125 6.95 -32.42 29.34
N ARG A 126 7.75 -33.43 29.03
CA ARG A 126 7.54 -34.35 27.90
C ARG A 126 6.36 -35.27 28.25
N ASP A 127 5.50 -35.56 27.29
CA ASP A 127 4.85 -36.88 27.21
C ASP A 127 4.55 -37.29 25.76
N PRO A 128 4.60 -38.61 25.45
CA PRO A 128 4.78 -39.14 24.10
C PRO A 128 3.58 -40.02 23.69
N LEU A 129 2.35 -39.49 23.78
CA LEU A 129 1.13 -40.20 23.38
C LEU A 129 0.14 -39.20 22.77
N GLY A 130 -0.13 -39.33 21.48
CA GLY A 130 -1.17 -38.53 20.84
C GLY A 130 -2.55 -39.02 21.25
N VAL A 131 -3.33 -38.19 21.98
CA VAL A 131 -4.75 -37.84 21.74
C VAL A 131 -5.09 -36.58 22.56
N SER A 132 -5.85 -35.66 21.94
CA SER A 132 -6.67 -34.57 22.54
C SER A 132 -6.00 -33.50 23.43
N LYS A 133 -5.89 -32.29 22.86
CA LYS A 133 -6.34 -31.07 23.55
C LYS A 133 -7.31 -30.34 22.63
N LEU A 134 -8.59 -30.71 22.74
CA LEU A 134 -9.67 -29.83 22.33
C LEU A 134 -9.83 -28.73 23.38
N TYR A 135 -10.35 -27.59 22.92
CA TYR A 135 -10.93 -26.46 23.65
C TYR A 135 -9.97 -25.33 24.07
N LEU A 136 -9.97 -24.26 23.26
CA LEU A 136 -10.82 -23.11 23.58
C LEU A 136 -11.32 -22.48 22.28
N GLY A 137 -12.63 -22.21 22.21
CA GLY A 137 -13.35 -21.84 20.99
C GLY A 137 -12.66 -20.80 20.11
N ASP A 138 -12.75 -21.05 18.81
CA ASP A 138 -12.12 -20.42 17.63
C ASP A 138 -12.22 -18.87 17.61
N ARG A 139 -11.65 -18.21 18.61
CA ARG A 139 -11.58 -16.75 18.75
C ARG A 139 -10.47 -16.25 17.85
N ARG A 140 -10.88 -15.95 16.62
CA ARG A 140 -10.24 -15.03 15.67
C ARG A 140 -8.78 -15.38 15.36
N LEU A 141 -8.59 -16.08 14.24
CA LEU A 141 -7.49 -15.77 13.34
C LEU A 141 -7.56 -14.26 13.00
N LYS A 142 -6.96 -13.39 13.81
CA LYS A 142 -6.70 -11.99 13.46
C LYS A 142 -5.53 -11.99 12.50
N GLU A 143 -5.77 -12.49 11.29
CA GLU A 143 -4.95 -12.12 10.16
C GLU A 143 -4.99 -10.60 10.03
N LYS A 144 -3.81 -10.07 9.72
CA LYS A 144 -3.41 -8.67 9.74
C LYS A 144 -4.56 -7.72 9.37
N LEU A 145 -5.03 -6.93 10.33
CA LEU A 145 -6.07 -5.91 10.12
C LEU A 145 -5.47 -4.77 9.29
N GLU A 146 -5.51 -4.92 7.97
CA GLU A 146 -4.97 -3.93 7.07
C GLU A 146 -5.99 -2.80 6.88
N GLY A 147 -5.54 -1.56 6.82
CA GLY A 147 -6.42 -0.39 6.83
C GLY A 147 -6.94 -0.04 5.45
N TYR A 148 -7.70 -0.92 4.78
CA TYR A 148 -8.35 -0.65 3.49
C TYR A 148 -9.84 -0.38 3.66
N TYR A 149 -10.38 0.55 2.88
CA TYR A 149 -11.79 0.94 2.99
C TYR A 149 -12.62 0.45 1.80
N LYS A 150 -12.02 0.39 0.60
CA LYS A 150 -12.75 0.03 -0.63
C LYS A 150 -12.13 -1.17 -1.35
N LEU A 151 -12.97 -2.12 -1.76
CA LEU A 151 -12.59 -3.26 -2.58
C LEU A 151 -12.94 -3.06 -4.07
N LEU A 152 -11.95 -3.23 -4.94
CA LEU A 152 -12.06 -3.10 -6.39
C LEU A 152 -11.89 -4.45 -7.12
N GLY A 153 -12.56 -4.58 -8.26
CA GLY A 153 -12.70 -5.85 -9.00
C GLY A 153 -11.55 -6.21 -9.94
N LYS A 154 -10.35 -5.62 -9.82
CA LYS A 154 -9.21 -5.98 -10.67
C LYS A 154 -8.66 -7.36 -10.25
N GLY A 155 -8.33 -8.20 -11.22
CA GLY A 155 -7.80 -9.55 -10.99
C GLY A 155 -8.85 -10.65 -11.03
N LYS A 156 -8.39 -11.90 -10.85
CA LYS A 156 -9.22 -13.10 -10.74
C LYS A 156 -9.14 -13.59 -9.29
N LEU A 157 -10.28 -13.96 -8.74
CA LEU A 157 -10.35 -14.69 -7.48
C LEU A 157 -10.17 -16.19 -7.80
N PRO A 158 -9.47 -16.98 -6.97
CA PRO A 158 -9.61 -18.43 -7.01
C PRO A 158 -11.07 -18.85 -6.81
N ASN A 159 -11.45 -20.02 -7.30
CA ASN A 159 -12.79 -20.59 -7.14
C ASN A 159 -12.99 -21.18 -5.73
N GLN A 160 -12.67 -20.38 -4.72
CA GLN A 160 -12.82 -20.70 -3.30
C GLN A 160 -13.76 -19.66 -2.70
N PRO A 161 -14.81 -20.08 -1.97
CA PRO A 161 -15.73 -19.14 -1.34
C PRO A 161 -15.00 -18.30 -0.30
N VAL A 162 -15.37 -17.02 -0.18
CA VAL A 162 -14.80 -16.06 0.78
C VAL A 162 -15.88 -15.11 1.27
N ILE A 163 -15.86 -14.81 2.57
CA ILE A 163 -16.65 -13.71 3.13
C ILE A 163 -15.73 -12.50 3.29
N VAL A 164 -16.03 -11.40 2.61
CA VAL A 164 -15.22 -10.18 2.67
C VAL A 164 -15.98 -9.08 3.42
N LYS A 165 -15.34 -8.48 4.43
CA LYS A 165 -15.86 -7.31 5.17
C LYS A 165 -15.14 -6.04 4.75
N ALA A 166 -15.89 -5.07 4.20
CA ALA A 166 -15.35 -3.78 3.73
C ALA A 166 -16.35 -2.62 3.95
N LYS A 167 -15.86 -1.37 3.93
CA LYS A 167 -16.74 -0.19 3.93
C LYS A 167 -17.42 0.04 2.60
N PHE A 168 -16.69 -0.17 1.51
CA PHE A 168 -17.18 0.05 0.15
C PHE A 168 -16.76 -1.09 -0.78
N PHE A 169 -17.66 -1.45 -1.70
CA PHE A 169 -17.38 -2.39 -2.78
C PHE A 169 -17.65 -1.74 -4.14
N SER A 170 -16.90 -2.17 -5.16
CA SER A 170 -17.28 -1.90 -6.55
C SER A 170 -18.24 -2.97 -7.07
N LYS A 171 -19.13 -2.59 -7.99
CA LYS A 171 -20.09 -3.51 -8.64
C LYS A 171 -19.41 -4.75 -9.25
N LEU A 172 -18.24 -4.56 -9.86
CA LEU A 172 -17.44 -5.67 -10.42
C LEU A 172 -16.86 -6.58 -9.34
N ALA A 173 -16.43 -6.02 -8.22
CA ALA A 173 -15.91 -6.83 -7.12
C ALA A 173 -17.01 -7.69 -6.50
N GLU A 174 -18.18 -7.13 -6.25
CA GLU A 174 -19.33 -7.88 -5.72
C GLU A 174 -19.75 -9.02 -6.64
N LYS A 175 -19.87 -8.73 -7.95
CA LYS A 175 -20.24 -9.74 -8.96
C LYS A 175 -19.27 -10.92 -8.94
N LYS A 176 -17.95 -10.65 -8.84
CA LYS A 176 -16.92 -11.69 -8.82
C LYS A 176 -16.89 -12.49 -7.53
N ILE A 177 -17.07 -11.84 -6.37
CA ILE A 177 -17.12 -12.54 -5.08
C ILE A 177 -18.34 -13.45 -5.03
N LYS A 178 -19.52 -12.96 -5.46
CA LYS A 178 -20.74 -13.77 -5.54
C LYS A 178 -20.59 -14.94 -6.52
N ALA A 179 -19.94 -14.72 -7.67
CA ALA A 179 -19.66 -15.78 -8.64
C ALA A 179 -18.73 -16.88 -8.09
N ALA A 180 -17.82 -16.55 -7.17
CA ALA A 180 -16.96 -17.52 -6.51
C ALA A 180 -17.61 -18.19 -5.28
N GLY A 181 -18.92 -17.97 -5.05
CA GLY A 181 -19.63 -18.51 -3.89
C GLY A 181 -19.35 -17.75 -2.58
N GLY A 182 -18.78 -16.55 -2.66
CA GLY A 182 -18.51 -15.69 -1.52
C GLY A 182 -19.62 -14.68 -1.21
N VAL A 183 -19.52 -14.04 -0.05
CA VAL A 183 -20.47 -13.01 0.42
C VAL A 183 -19.74 -11.71 0.72
N CYS A 184 -20.33 -10.59 0.28
CA CYS A 184 -19.86 -9.24 0.62
C CYS A 184 -20.65 -8.72 1.82
N VAL A 185 -19.94 -8.34 2.88
CA VAL A 185 -20.52 -7.79 4.10
C VAL A 185 -20.04 -6.35 4.26
N LEU A 186 -20.98 -5.42 4.38
CA LEU A 186 -20.67 -4.02 4.66
C LEU A 186 -20.30 -3.87 6.14
N SER A 187 -19.19 -3.19 6.42
CA SER A 187 -18.76 -2.82 7.77
C SER A 187 -18.53 -1.31 7.82
N ALA A 188 -18.88 -0.69 8.96
CA ALA A 188 -18.57 0.72 9.24
C ALA A 188 -17.18 0.88 9.88
#